data_AF-A0A352K0U8-F1
#
_entry.id   AF-A0A352K0U8-F1
#
_cell.length_a   1.000
_cell.length_b   1.000
_cell.length_c   1.000
_cell.angle_alpha   90.00
_cell.angle_beta   90.00
_cell.angle_gamma   90.00
#
_symmetry.space_group_name_H-M   'P 1'
#
loop_
_entity.id
_entity.type
_entity.pdbx_description
1 polymer ?
#
loop_
_entity_poly.entity_id
_entity_poly.type
_entity_poly.pdbx_seq_one_letter_code
_entity_poly.pdbx_strand_id
1 'polypeptide(L)'
;MLLSFVFPLTFVVLWASAFATGSVATQDATPFAALAFRFSLVAIGFVIVAWWLAEFSTLKMRDLKHSIMTGLLFHGLYLGGCWYSFSVGIPAGVS
;
A
#
# COMPACT_ATOMS: atom_id res chain seq x y z
N MET A 1 14.77 -20.83 11.83
CA MET A 1 15.55 -20.81 10.58
C MET A 1 14.67 -20.80 9.34
N LEU A 2 13.77 -21.77 9.13
CA LEU A 2 12.87 -21.80 7.95
C LEU A 2 11.86 -20.62 7.89
N LEU A 3 11.20 -20.30 9.00
CA LEU A 3 10.27 -19.15 9.09
C LEU A 3 10.90 -17.82 8.65
N SER A 4 12.18 -17.65 8.95
CA SER A 4 12.98 -16.47 8.59
C SER A 4 13.10 -16.26 7.08
N PHE A 5 13.01 -17.33 6.28
CA PHE A 5 13.05 -17.26 4.81
C PHE A 5 11.65 -17.15 4.18
N VAL A 6 10.63 -17.72 4.82
CA VAL A 6 9.27 -17.73 4.28
C VAL A 6 8.64 -16.33 4.28
N PHE A 7 8.81 -15.55 5.35
CA PHE A 7 8.21 -14.21 5.42
C PHE A 7 8.76 -13.23 4.35
N PRO A 8 10.09 -13.10 4.15
CA PRO A 8 10.62 -12.25 3.09
C PRO A 8 10.17 -12.67 1.69
N LEU A 9 10.17 -13.97 1.40
CA LEU A 9 9.73 -14.47 0.09
C LEU A 9 8.25 -14.19 -0.16
N THR A 10 7.41 -14.43 0.85
CA THR A 10 5.98 -14.13 0.76
C THR A 10 5.74 -12.63 0.57
N PHE A 11 6.47 -11.80 1.30
CA PHE A 11 6.43 -10.34 1.11
C PHE A 11 6.81 -9.95 -0.31
N VAL A 12 7.91 -10.48 -0.86
CA VAL A 12 8.35 -10.17 -2.23
C VAL A 12 7.27 -10.55 -3.26
N VAL A 13 6.67 -11.74 -3.14
CA VAL A 13 5.62 -12.19 -4.08
C VAL A 13 4.37 -11.30 -3.99
N LEU A 14 3.89 -11.03 -2.76
CA LEU A 14 2.72 -10.18 -2.54
C LEU A 14 2.98 -8.73 -2.96
N TRP A 15 4.19 -8.23 -2.74
CA TRP A 15 4.58 -6.88 -3.14
C TRP A 15 4.72 -6.77 -4.65
N ALA A 16 5.44 -7.67 -5.32
CA ALA A 16 5.65 -7.61 -6.77
C ALA A 16 4.33 -7.76 -7.55
N SER A 17 3.44 -8.66 -7.11
CA SER A 17 2.13 -8.87 -7.75
C SER A 17 1.25 -7.61 -7.74
N ALA A 18 1.41 -6.74 -6.74
CA ALA A 18 0.74 -5.45 -6.67
C ALA A 18 1.12 -4.51 -7.81
N PHE A 19 2.39 -4.52 -8.25
CA PHE A 19 2.90 -3.70 -9.35
C PHE A 19 2.45 -4.26 -10.70
N ALA A 20 2.50 -5.59 -10.85
CA ALA A 20 1.99 -6.27 -12.04
C ALA A 20 0.48 -6.06 -12.24
N THR A 21 -0.31 -6.06 -11.16
CA THR A 21 -1.74 -5.77 -11.24
C THR A 21 -1.99 -4.28 -11.47
N GLY A 22 -1.16 -3.41 -10.89
CA GLY A 22 -1.24 -1.97 -11.06
C GLY A 22 -1.13 -1.55 -12.53
N SER A 23 -0.17 -2.11 -13.27
CA SER A 23 0.00 -1.78 -14.69
C SER A 23 -1.19 -2.19 -15.57
N VAL A 24 -1.88 -3.28 -15.22
CA VAL A 24 -3.12 -3.69 -15.89
C VAL A 24 -4.29 -2.80 -15.46
N ALA A 25 -4.45 -2.56 -14.15
CA ALA A 25 -5.54 -1.75 -13.62
C ALA A 25 -5.53 -0.31 -14.16
N THR A 26 -4.34 0.26 -14.41
CA THR A 26 -4.21 1.60 -14.98
C THR A 26 -4.58 1.71 -16.45
N GLN A 27 -4.87 0.60 -17.14
CA GLN A 27 -5.39 0.60 -18.50
C GLN A 27 -6.88 0.99 -18.53
N ASP A 28 -7.64 0.56 -17.52
CA ASP A 28 -9.09 0.74 -17.44
C ASP A 28 -9.51 1.83 -16.42
N ALA A 29 -8.66 2.15 -15.45
CA ALA A 29 -8.95 3.11 -14.39
C ALA A 29 -7.85 4.16 -14.22
N THR A 30 -8.20 5.34 -13.71
CA THR A 30 -7.18 6.33 -13.36
C THR A 30 -6.30 5.80 -12.21
N PRO A 31 -4.97 6.00 -12.26
CA PRO A 31 -4.04 5.42 -11.30
C PRO A 31 -4.37 5.78 -9.86
N PHE A 32 -4.73 7.04 -9.63
CA PHE A 32 -5.06 7.54 -8.29
C PHE A 32 -6.40 7.00 -7.78
N ALA A 33 -7.42 6.83 -8.63
CA ALA A 33 -8.70 6.26 -8.20
C ALA A 33 -8.57 4.78 -7.84
N ALA A 34 -7.84 4.01 -8.66
CA ALA A 34 -7.57 2.60 -8.37
C ALA A 34 -6.78 2.43 -7.07
N LEU A 35 -5.76 3.28 -6.85
CA LEU A 35 -4.95 3.26 -5.63
C LEU A 35 -5.74 3.69 -4.39
N ALA A 36 -6.57 4.74 -4.51
CA ALA A 36 -7.45 5.20 -3.45
C ALA A 36 -8.45 4.10 -3.03
N PHE A 37 -9.12 3.46 -4.00
CA PHE A 37 -10.05 2.36 -3.74
C PHE A 37 -9.35 1.20 -2.99
N ARG A 38 -8.18 0.79 -3.47
CA ARG A 38 -7.39 -0.27 -2.84
C ARG A 38 -7.02 0.06 -1.40
N PHE A 39 -6.50 1.27 -1.14
CA PHE A 39 -6.12 1.64 0.22
C PHE A 39 -7.31 1.91 1.13
N SER A 40 -8.46 2.34 0.61
CA SER A 40 -9.69 2.44 1.40
C SER A 40 -10.13 1.08 1.93
N LEU A 41 -10.10 0.02 1.10
CA LEU A 41 -10.42 -1.33 1.55
C LEU A 41 -9.48 -1.82 2.65
N VAL A 42 -8.17 -1.61 2.48
CA VAL A 42 -7.16 -1.98 3.46
C VAL A 42 -7.32 -1.19 4.77
N ALA A 43 -7.58 0.12 4.68
CA ALA A 43 -7.81 0.97 5.84
C ALA A 43 -9.03 0.53 6.64
N ILE A 44 -10.15 0.21 5.98
CA ILE A 44 -11.35 -0.33 6.64
C ILE A 44 -11.01 -1.63 7.38
N GLY A 45 -10.30 -2.55 6.73
CA GLY A 45 -9.86 -3.80 7.36
C GLY A 45 -9.02 -3.58 8.61
N PHE A 46 -8.03 -2.68 8.55
CA PHE A 46 -7.21 -2.36 9.71
C PHE A 46 -7.98 -1.65 10.83
N VAL A 47 -8.95 -0.79 10.50
CA VAL A 47 -9.83 -0.16 11.49
C VAL A 47 -10.66 -1.22 12.23
N ILE A 48 -11.21 -2.20 11.51
CA ILE A 48 -11.97 -3.32 12.12
C ILE A 48 -11.07 -4.13 13.07
N VAL A 49 -9.85 -4.47 12.63
CA VAL A 49 -8.90 -5.23 13.46
C VAL A 49 -8.48 -4.43 14.69
N ALA A 50 -8.14 -3.15 14.52
CA ALA A 50 -7.76 -2.27 15.64
C ALA A 50 -8.90 -2.10 16.65
N TRP A 51 -10.15 -2.06 16.16
CA TRP A 51 -11.31 -2.03 17.04
C TRP A 51 -11.45 -3.32 17.83
N TRP A 52 -11.34 -4.47 17.17
CA TRP A 52 -11.46 -5.77 17.83
C TRP A 52 -10.37 -6.00 18.89
N LEU A 53 -9.18 -5.45 18.68
CA LEU A 53 -8.05 -5.52 19.61
C LEU A 53 -8.03 -4.38 20.65
N ALA A 54 -8.98 -3.43 20.62
CA ALA A 54 -9.06 -2.27 21.51
C ALA A 54 -7.80 -1.36 21.52
N GLU A 55 -7.06 -1.33 20.40
CA GLU A 55 -5.78 -0.64 20.26
C GLU A 55 -5.90 0.89 20.21
N PHE A 56 -7.10 1.44 19.99
CA PHE A 56 -7.30 2.90 19.92
C PHE A 56 -6.96 3.63 21.22
N SER A 57 -7.02 2.94 22.36
CA SER A 57 -6.75 3.51 23.68
C SER A 57 -5.28 3.82 23.94
N THR A 58 -4.35 3.22 23.20
CA THR A 58 -2.90 3.36 23.39
C THR A 58 -2.27 4.41 22.47
N LEU A 59 -3.06 5.05 21.61
CA LEU A 59 -2.60 5.97 20.58
C LEU A 59 -2.05 7.29 21.16
N LYS A 60 -0.79 7.58 20.85
CA LYS A 60 -0.15 8.86 21.14
C LYS A 60 -0.22 9.78 19.93
N MET A 61 -0.63 11.03 20.15
CA MET A 61 -0.77 12.03 19.06
C MET A 61 0.53 12.30 18.29
N ARG A 62 1.69 12.19 18.95
CA ARG A 62 2.99 12.34 18.28
C ARG A 62 3.22 11.21 17.27
N ASP A 63 2.96 9.98 17.68
CA ASP A 63 3.21 8.81 16.85
C ASP A 63 2.20 8.78 15.68
N LEU A 64 0.95 9.19 15.93
CA LEU A 64 -0.05 9.39 14.89
C LEU A 64 0.41 10.38 13.80
N LYS A 65 0.99 11.54 14.19
CA LYS A 65 1.51 12.52 13.21
C LYS A 65 2.63 11.94 12.36
N HIS A 66 3.57 11.22 12.96
CA HIS A 66 4.64 10.56 12.22
C HIS A 66 4.09 9.48 11.28
N SER A 67 3.13 8.69 11.72
CA SER A 67 2.47 7.67 10.88
C SER A 67 1.69 8.29 9.71
N ILE A 68 1.00 9.42 9.91
CA ILE A 68 0.31 10.13 8.83
C ILE A 68 1.32 10.64 7.80
N MET A 69 2.40 11.28 8.25
CA MET A 69 3.43 11.81 7.34
C MET A 69 4.11 10.70 6.55
N THR A 70 4.57 9.64 7.22
CA THR A 70 5.19 8.49 6.56
C THR A 70 4.21 7.81 5.60
N GLY A 71 2.95 7.63 6.01
CA GLY A 71 1.90 7.08 5.14
C GLY A 71 1.67 7.92 3.88
N LEU A 72 1.62 9.25 4.01
CA LEU A 72 1.46 10.15 2.86
C LEU A 72 2.65 10.09 1.91
N LEU A 73 3.87 9.99 2.44
CA LEU A 73 5.08 9.87 1.63
C LEU A 73 5.16 8.52 0.91
N PHE A 74 4.94 7.40 1.60
CA PHE A 74 5.07 6.06 1.02
C PHE A 74 3.87 5.65 0.18
N HIS A 75 2.65 5.83 0.68
CA HIS A 75 1.44 5.36 0.01
C HIS A 75 0.82 6.40 -0.91
N GLY A 76 0.99 7.69 -0.62
CA GLY A 76 0.55 8.78 -1.47
C GLY A 76 1.56 9.11 -2.55
N LEU A 77 2.69 9.69 -2.18
CA LEU A 77 3.67 10.21 -3.15
C LEU A 77 4.43 9.10 -3.89
N TYR A 78 5.06 8.17 -3.16
CA TYR A 78 5.87 7.12 -3.78
C TYR A 78 5.02 6.19 -4.66
N LEU A 79 4.02 5.51 -4.08
CA LEU A 79 3.17 4.60 -4.86
C LEU A 79 2.30 5.32 -5.89
N GLY A 80 1.84 6.54 -5.60
CA GLY A 80 1.14 7.37 -6.58
C GLY A 80 2.02 7.70 -7.78
N GLY A 81 3.29 8.03 -7.55
CA GLY A 81 4.29 8.25 -8.61
C GLY A 81 4.54 6.99 -9.45
N CYS A 82 4.74 5.84 -8.81
CA CYS A 82 4.90 4.56 -9.50
C CYS A 82 3.68 4.22 -10.36
N TRP A 83 2.46 4.34 -9.82
CA TRP A 83 1.24 4.02 -10.57
C TRP A 83 0.94 5.03 -11.67
N TYR A 84 1.26 6.30 -11.46
CA TYR A 84 1.21 7.30 -12.53
C TYR A 84 2.15 6.94 -13.68
N SER A 85 3.36 6.43 -13.39
CA SER A 85 4.30 6.01 -14.42
C SER A 85 3.73 4.91 -15.34
N PHE A 86 2.89 4.02 -14.81
CA PHE A 86 2.20 3.00 -15.62
C PHE A 86 1.21 3.63 -16.60
N SER A 87 0.48 4.66 -16.16
CA SER A 87 -0.48 5.37 -17.02
C SER A 87 0.17 6.11 -18.19
N VAL A 88 1.46 6.43 -18.09
CA VAL A 88 2.26 7.04 -19.17
C VAL A 88 3.13 6.02 -19.93
N GLY A 89 2.92 4.72 -19.70
CA GLY A 89 3.51 3.64 -20.49
C GLY A 89 4.86 3.10 -19.98
N ILE A 90 5.30 3.47 -18.77
CA ILE A 90 6.51 2.89 -18.17
C ILE A 90 6.22 1.46 -17.67
N PRO A 91 7.04 0.45 -18.02
CA PRO A 91 6.83 -0.92 -17.57
C PRO A 91 7.01 -1.07 -16.05
N ALA A 92 6.20 -1.95 -15.43
CA ALA A 92 6.18 -2.17 -13.98
C ALA A 92 7.50 -2.62 -13.35
N GLY A 93 8.43 -3.19 -14.13
CA GLY A 93 9.72 -3.63 -13.64
C GLY A 93 10.77 -2.52 -13.48
N VAL A 94 10.46 -1.30 -13.94
CA VAL A 94 11.41 -0.16 -13.96
C VAL A 94 10.98 0.96 -13.00
N SER A 95 9.70 0.99 -12.62
CA SER A 95 9.08 2.01 -11.78
C SER A 95 9.28 1.84 -10.28
#